data_AF-A0A1L5KLX4-F1
#
_entry.id   AF-A0A1L5KLX4-F1
#
_cell.length_a   1.000
_cell.length_b   1.000
_cell.length_c   1.000
_cell.angle_alpha   90.00
_cell.angle_beta   90.00
_cell.angle_gamma   90.00
#
_symmetry.space_group_name_H-M   'P 1'
#
loop_
_entity.id
_entity.type
_entity.pdbx_description
1 polymer ?
#
loop_
_entity_poly.entity_id
_entity_poly.type
_entity_poly.pdbx_seq_one_letter_code
_entity_poly.pdbx_strand_id
1 'polypeptide(L)'
;TTHLFIPLRRRLQCQQPTLQALLAILDGVLINYIAICLASARKKQGKDALVVGWNIQDTTRLWLEGWIASQQGWRIDVLAHSLNQLRPELFEGRTLLVWCGENRTSAQQQQLTSWQEQGHDIFPLGI
;
A
#
# COMPACT_ATOMS: atom_id res chain seq x y z
N THR A 1 -4.27 15.91 0.36
CA THR A 1 -3.50 15.82 1.62
C THR A 1 -2.33 14.85 1.52
N THR A 2 -2.46 13.68 0.89
CA THR A 2 -1.37 12.72 0.61
C THR A 2 -0.15 13.32 -0.10
N HIS A 3 -0.36 14.32 -0.96
CA HIS A 3 0.72 15.09 -1.61
C HIS A 3 1.69 15.79 -0.65
N LEU A 4 1.31 16.04 0.62
CA LEU A 4 2.20 16.64 1.62
C LEU A 4 3.03 15.59 2.38
N PHE A 5 2.41 14.48 2.74
CA PHE A 5 3.03 13.48 3.62
C PHE A 5 4.17 12.72 2.93
N ILE A 6 4.03 12.40 1.64
CA ILE A 6 5.06 11.68 0.89
C ILE A 6 6.37 12.51 0.82
N PRO A 7 6.38 13.77 0.36
CA PRO A 7 7.59 14.59 0.38
C PRO A 7 8.16 14.83 1.78
N LEU A 8 7.30 15.03 2.79
CA LEU A 8 7.75 15.23 4.16
C LEU A 8 8.47 14.00 4.70
N ARG A 9 7.90 12.80 4.55
CA ARG A 9 8.53 11.55 4.97
C ARG A 9 9.87 11.33 4.27
N ARG A 10 9.95 11.57 2.95
CA ARG A 10 11.23 11.50 2.21
C ARG A 10 12.30 12.43 2.78
N ARG A 11 11.94 13.65 3.21
CA ARG A 11 12.88 14.59 3.85
C ARG A 11 13.37 14.12 5.22
N LEU A 12 12.54 13.36 5.96
CA LEU A 12 12.90 12.84 7.29
C LEU A 12 13.72 11.55 7.23
N GLN A 13 13.78 10.86 6.07
CA GLN A 13 14.52 9.61 5.88
C GLN A 13 16.07 9.75 5.90
N CYS A 14 16.60 10.93 6.20
CA CYS A 14 18.04 11.16 6.33
C CYS A 14 18.68 10.31 7.45
N GLN A 15 19.97 9.97 7.33
CA GLN A 15 20.74 9.15 8.30
C GLN A 15 21.05 9.88 9.63
N GLN A 16 20.25 10.85 10.04
CA GLN A 16 20.38 11.53 11.33
C GLN A 16 19.42 10.91 12.36
N PRO A 17 19.90 10.48 13.54
CA PRO A 17 19.07 9.79 14.53
C PRO A 17 17.80 10.56 14.92
N THR A 18 17.88 11.87 15.09
CA THR A 18 16.73 12.73 15.42
C THR A 18 15.67 12.72 14.32
N LEU A 19 16.08 12.78 13.04
CA LEU A 19 15.14 12.76 11.93
C LEU A 19 14.48 11.39 11.76
N GLN A 20 15.20 10.31 12.03
CA GLN A 20 14.64 8.96 12.06
C GLN A 20 13.61 8.79 13.19
N ALA A 21 13.88 9.33 14.37
CA ALA A 21 12.92 9.33 15.47
C ALA A 21 11.65 10.14 15.12
N LEU A 22 11.80 11.31 14.50
CA LEU A 22 10.67 12.12 14.04
C LEU A 22 9.89 11.42 12.93
N LEU A 23 10.56 10.74 12.00
CA LEU A 23 9.91 9.92 10.98
C LEU A 23 9.10 8.79 11.63
N ALA A 24 9.67 8.07 12.60
CA ALA A 24 8.97 6.98 13.29
C ALA A 24 7.72 7.48 14.04
N ILE A 25 7.81 8.65 14.69
CA ILE A 25 6.65 9.29 15.34
C ILE A 25 5.58 9.65 14.30
N LEU A 26 5.97 10.31 13.21
CA LEU A 26 5.06 10.68 12.12
C LEU A 26 4.39 9.44 11.52
N ASP A 27 5.16 8.38 11.27
CA ASP A 27 4.68 7.12 10.72
C ASP A 27 3.63 6.47 11.63
N GLY A 28 3.87 6.44 12.93
CA GLY A 28 2.89 5.95 13.91
C GLY A 28 1.58 6.74 13.90
N VAL A 29 1.67 8.08 13.86
CA VAL A 29 0.50 8.97 13.78
C VAL A 29 -0.27 8.73 12.47
N LEU A 30 0.42 8.60 11.34
CA LEU A 30 -0.19 8.35 10.04
C LEU A 30 -0.89 6.99 9.99
N ILE A 31 -0.23 5.92 10.43
CA ILE A 31 -0.83 4.57 10.44
C ILE A 31 -2.11 4.57 11.29
N ASN A 32 -2.07 5.17 12.50
CA ASN A 32 -3.24 5.24 13.36
C ASN A 32 -4.40 6.01 12.72
N TYR A 33 -4.11 7.19 12.13
CA TYR A 33 -5.12 7.98 11.43
C TYR A 33 -5.72 7.21 10.24
N ILE A 34 -4.88 6.57 9.43
CA ILE A 34 -5.31 5.78 8.27
C ILE A 34 -6.19 4.62 8.73
N ALA A 35 -5.81 3.89 9.79
CA ALA A 35 -6.61 2.79 10.32
C ALA A 35 -8.04 3.24 10.68
N ILE A 36 -8.19 4.42 11.29
CA ILE A 36 -9.51 5.02 11.59
C ILE A 36 -10.27 5.34 10.30
N CYS A 37 -9.60 5.92 9.28
CA CYS A 37 -10.21 6.19 7.98
C CYS A 37 -10.70 4.91 7.29
N LEU A 38 -9.87 3.85 7.27
CA LEU A 38 -10.20 2.58 6.65
C LEU A 38 -11.36 1.89 7.38
N ALA A 39 -11.36 1.88 8.71
CA ALA A 39 -12.47 1.35 9.51
C ALA A 39 -13.79 2.08 9.22
N SER A 40 -13.72 3.39 9.00
CA SER A 40 -14.89 4.21 8.62
C SER A 40 -15.35 3.93 7.18
N ALA A 41 -14.42 3.71 6.24
CA ALA A 41 -14.72 3.42 4.85
C ALA A 41 -15.46 2.08 4.67
N ARG A 42 -15.20 1.08 5.52
CA ARG A 42 -15.88 -0.24 5.47
C ARG A 42 -17.41 -0.16 5.61
N LYS A 43 -17.94 0.91 6.22
CA LYS A 43 -19.39 1.13 6.39
C LYS A 43 -20.09 1.64 5.13
N LYS A 44 -19.33 2.08 4.13
CA LYS A 44 -19.86 2.62 2.87
C LYS A 44 -19.98 1.50 1.83
N GLN A 45 -20.79 1.71 0.80
CA GLN A 45 -20.79 0.83 -0.37
C GLN A 45 -19.43 0.92 -1.08
N GLY A 46 -18.90 -0.21 -1.53
CA GLY A 46 -17.61 -0.28 -2.20
C GLY A 46 -17.13 -1.72 -2.41
N LYS A 47 -16.17 -1.91 -3.31
CA LYS A 47 -15.55 -3.23 -3.54
C LYS A 47 -14.50 -3.51 -2.46
N ASP A 48 -14.44 -4.74 -1.96
CA ASP A 48 -13.41 -5.15 -1.00
C ASP A 48 -12.10 -5.42 -1.73
N ALA A 49 -10.97 -4.99 -1.16
CA ALA A 49 -9.65 -5.34 -1.66
C ALA A 49 -8.60 -5.42 -0.54
N LEU A 50 -7.57 -6.21 -0.80
CA LEU A 50 -6.39 -6.33 0.05
C LEU A 50 -5.22 -5.60 -0.60
N VAL A 51 -4.66 -4.63 0.12
CA VAL A 51 -3.45 -3.91 -0.27
C VAL A 51 -2.23 -4.71 0.16
N VAL A 52 -1.35 -5.03 -0.81
CA VAL A 52 -0.18 -5.88 -0.62
C VAL A 52 1.07 -5.15 -1.08
N GLY A 53 2.09 -5.11 -0.22
CA GLY A 53 3.42 -4.66 -0.60
C GLY A 53 4.22 -5.81 -1.21
N TRP A 54 4.76 -5.65 -2.41
CA TRP A 54 5.62 -6.66 -3.05
C TRP A 54 7.04 -6.15 -3.23
N ASN A 55 7.99 -6.75 -2.50
CA ASN A 55 9.40 -6.37 -2.46
C ASN A 55 9.63 -4.90 -2.04
N ILE A 56 8.92 -4.44 -1.00
CA ILE A 56 9.07 -3.09 -0.44
C ILE A 56 9.60 -3.13 1.00
N GLN A 57 10.18 -2.01 1.45
CA GLN A 57 10.62 -1.83 2.84
C GLN A 57 9.77 -0.81 3.61
N ASP A 58 9.15 0.16 2.92
CA ASP A 58 8.39 1.24 3.56
C ASP A 58 6.92 0.82 3.79
N THR A 59 6.66 0.12 4.89
CA THR A 59 5.30 -0.31 5.26
C THR A 59 4.35 0.87 5.44
N THR A 60 4.77 1.99 6.03
CA THR A 60 3.90 3.17 6.18
C THR A 60 3.46 3.72 4.83
N ARG A 61 4.30 3.64 3.79
CA ARG A 61 3.89 4.03 2.45
C ARG A 61 2.83 3.08 1.88
N LEU A 62 2.89 1.78 2.20
CA LEU A 62 1.82 0.85 1.86
C LEU A 62 0.47 1.27 2.49
N TRP A 63 0.48 1.71 3.75
CA TRP A 63 -0.72 2.26 4.40
C TRP A 63 -1.24 3.52 3.70
N LEU A 64 -0.36 4.42 3.27
CA LEU A 64 -0.74 5.60 2.49
C LEU A 64 -1.40 5.23 1.16
N GLU A 65 -0.86 4.24 0.43
CA GLU A 65 -1.48 3.75 -0.80
C GLU A 65 -2.86 3.14 -0.54
N GLY A 66 -3.03 2.38 0.56
CA GLY A 66 -4.34 1.89 0.98
C GLY A 66 -5.32 3.00 1.33
N TRP A 67 -4.85 4.08 1.95
CA TRP A 67 -5.68 5.26 2.19
C TRP A 67 -6.11 5.90 0.87
N ILE A 68 -5.20 6.09 -0.10
CA ILE A 68 -5.53 6.64 -1.43
C ILE A 68 -6.58 5.77 -2.13
N ALA A 69 -6.37 4.45 -2.15
CA ALA A 69 -7.33 3.50 -2.74
C ALA A 69 -8.70 3.59 -2.06
N SER A 70 -8.76 3.78 -0.74
CA SER A 70 -10.04 3.96 -0.03
C SER A 70 -10.82 5.20 -0.48
N GLN A 71 -10.12 6.27 -0.88
CA GLN A 71 -10.76 7.47 -1.43
C GLN A 71 -11.30 7.24 -2.85
N GLN A 72 -10.87 6.18 -3.52
CA GLN A 72 -11.34 5.77 -4.85
C GLN A 72 -12.50 4.74 -4.79
N GLY A 73 -13.09 4.54 -3.61
CA GLY A 73 -14.27 3.69 -3.43
C GLY A 73 -13.99 2.25 -3.01
N TRP A 74 -12.73 1.91 -2.72
CA TRP A 74 -12.38 0.60 -2.20
C TRP A 74 -12.58 0.50 -0.67
N ARG A 75 -13.04 -0.66 -0.22
CA ARG A 75 -12.99 -1.09 1.18
C ARG A 75 -11.71 -1.89 1.36
N ILE A 76 -10.75 -1.30 2.08
CA ILE A 76 -9.37 -1.77 2.10
C ILE A 76 -9.04 -2.50 3.40
N ASP A 77 -8.44 -3.68 3.26
CA ASP A 77 -7.54 -4.26 4.25
C ASP A 77 -6.09 -4.05 3.79
N VAL A 78 -5.15 -3.89 4.72
CA VAL A 78 -3.72 -3.69 4.42
C VAL A 78 -2.92 -4.81 5.04
N LEU A 79 -2.07 -5.48 4.25
CA LEU A 79 -1.14 -6.49 4.76
C LEU A 79 -0.07 -5.79 5.62
N ALA A 80 0.15 -6.29 6.84
CA ALA A 80 1.07 -5.67 7.80
C ALA A 80 2.53 -5.64 7.34
N HIS A 81 2.93 -6.58 6.46
CA HIS A 81 4.30 -6.71 5.98
C HIS A 81 4.34 -6.87 4.46
N SER A 82 5.47 -6.51 3.86
CA SER A 82 5.71 -6.83 2.45
C SER A 82 5.92 -8.33 2.27
N LEU A 83 5.48 -8.84 1.12
CA LEU A 83 5.87 -10.16 0.65
C LEU A 83 7.08 -10.05 -0.26
N ASN A 84 8.08 -10.90 -0.04
CA ASN A 84 9.20 -11.05 -0.97
C ASN A 84 8.78 -11.88 -2.21
N GLN A 85 7.84 -12.80 -1.99
CA GLN A 85 7.24 -13.61 -3.04
C GLN A 85 5.72 -13.50 -2.93
N LEU A 86 5.10 -12.84 -3.90
CA LEU A 86 3.65 -12.77 -4.03
C LEU A 86 3.15 -13.96 -4.87
N ARG A 87 2.15 -14.67 -4.35
CA ARG A 87 1.45 -15.77 -5.02
C ARG A 87 -0.06 -15.49 -4.93
N PRO A 88 -0.68 -14.94 -5.99
CA PRO A 88 -2.10 -14.56 -5.96
C PRO A 88 -3.05 -15.72 -5.64
N GLU A 89 -2.64 -16.95 -5.94
CA GLU A 89 -3.39 -18.19 -5.67
C GLU A 89 -3.59 -18.43 -4.16
N LEU A 90 -2.74 -17.86 -3.29
CA LEU A 90 -2.93 -17.93 -1.84
C LEU A 90 -4.01 -16.98 -1.31
N PHE A 91 -4.56 -16.13 -2.17
CA PHE A 91 -5.56 -15.11 -1.84
C PHE A 91 -6.83 -15.27 -2.68
N GLU A 92 -7.20 -16.51 -3.03
CA GLU A 92 -8.40 -16.82 -3.81
C GLU A 92 -9.65 -16.06 -3.32
N GLY A 93 -10.39 -15.51 -4.28
CA GLY A 93 -11.61 -14.73 -4.02
C GLY A 93 -11.38 -13.30 -3.52
N ARG A 94 -10.12 -12.85 -3.37
CA ARG A 94 -9.80 -11.45 -3.00
C ARG A 94 -9.31 -10.66 -4.21
N THR A 95 -9.74 -9.41 -4.29
CA THR A 95 -9.06 -8.42 -5.13
C THR A 95 -7.77 -7.97 -4.45
N LEU A 96 -6.65 -8.05 -5.15
CA LEU A 96 -5.34 -7.61 -4.69
C LEU A 96 -4.96 -6.27 -5.32
N LEU A 97 -4.62 -5.30 -4.48
CA LEU A 97 -4.04 -4.02 -4.92
C LEU A 97 -2.57 -4.01 -4.52
N VAL A 98 -1.67 -4.08 -5.49
CA VAL A 98 -0.26 -4.38 -5.26
C VAL A 98 0.60 -3.14 -5.44
N TRP A 99 1.31 -2.76 -4.38
CA TRP A 99 2.31 -1.70 -4.42
C TRP A 99 3.72 -2.29 -4.47
N CYS A 100 4.49 -1.90 -5.48
CA CYS A 100 5.83 -2.43 -5.79
C CYS A 100 6.96 -1.44 -5.41
N GLY A 101 6.65 -0.41 -4.63
CA GLY A 101 7.55 0.72 -4.42
C GLY A 101 7.29 1.85 -5.41
N GLU A 102 8.11 2.89 -5.35
CA GLU A 102 7.95 4.08 -6.21
C GLU A 102 8.30 3.80 -7.68
N ASN A 103 9.27 2.91 -7.91
CA ASN A 103 9.73 2.54 -9.24
C ASN A 103 9.45 1.06 -9.47
N ARG A 104 8.30 0.76 -10.08
CA ARG A 104 7.98 -0.61 -10.50
C ARG A 104 8.93 -1.04 -11.62
N THR A 105 9.56 -2.20 -11.45
CA THR A 105 10.42 -2.77 -12.50
C THR A 105 9.61 -3.34 -13.66
N SER A 106 10.21 -3.42 -14.85
CA SER A 106 9.57 -4.06 -16.01
C SER A 106 9.18 -5.52 -15.74
N ALA A 107 10.00 -6.25 -14.98
CA ALA A 107 9.70 -7.63 -14.58
C ALA A 107 8.46 -7.71 -13.67
N GLN A 108 8.34 -6.81 -12.68
CA GLN A 108 7.13 -6.75 -11.83
C GLN A 108 5.88 -6.38 -12.65
N GLN A 109 6.01 -5.47 -13.62
CA GLN A 109 4.90 -5.10 -14.50
C GLN A 109 4.46 -6.29 -15.36
N GLN A 110 5.40 -7.00 -15.99
CA GLN A 110 5.11 -8.20 -16.78
C GLN A 110 4.45 -9.29 -15.93
N GLN A 111 4.93 -9.50 -14.70
CA GLN A 111 4.35 -10.49 -13.79
C GLN A 111 2.94 -10.13 -13.33
N LEU A 112 2.66 -8.85 -13.06
CA LEU A 112 1.30 -8.40 -12.73
C LEU A 112 0.35 -8.65 -13.91
N THR A 113 0.79 -8.36 -15.13
CA THR A 113 0.01 -8.64 -16.34
C THR A 113 -0.23 -10.13 -16.54
N SER A 114 0.79 -10.98 -16.36
CA SER A 114 0.61 -12.43 -16.51
C SER A 114 -0.36 -13.01 -15.48
N TRP A 115 -0.34 -12.52 -14.24
CA TRP A 115 -1.33 -12.92 -13.24
C TRP A 115 -2.76 -12.45 -13.59
N GLN A 116 -2.92 -11.27 -14.16
CA GLN A 116 -4.21 -10.80 -14.67
C GLN A 116 -4.72 -11.69 -15.82
N GLU A 117 -3.85 -12.05 -16.76
CA GLU A 117 -4.17 -12.96 -17.88
C GLU A 117 -4.56 -14.37 -17.39
N GLN A 118 -4.02 -14.80 -16.26
CA GLN A 118 -4.39 -16.05 -15.57
C GLN A 118 -5.74 -15.94 -14.82
N GLY A 119 -6.38 -14.78 -14.83
CA GLY A 119 -7.70 -14.56 -14.22
C GLY A 119 -7.65 -14.13 -12.75
N HIS A 120 -6.49 -13.76 -12.21
CA HIS A 120 -6.42 -13.20 -10.87
C HIS A 120 -6.88 -11.74 -10.86
N ASP A 121 -7.74 -11.37 -9.91
CA ASP A 121 -8.14 -9.98 -9.65
C ASP A 121 -7.01 -9.22 -8.95
N ILE A 122 -5.94 -8.91 -9.68
CA ILE A 122 -4.74 -8.25 -9.19
C ILE A 122 -4.49 -6.95 -9.96
N PHE A 123 -4.28 -5.84 -9.26
CA PHE A 123 -4.11 -4.53 -9.88
C PHE A 123 -2.95 -3.75 -9.27
N PRO A 124 -2.17 -3.02 -10.08
CA PRO A 124 -1.10 -2.17 -9.58
C PRO A 124 -1.60 -0.93 -8.81
N LEU A 125 -0.87 -0.51 -7.77
CA LEU A 125 -0.99 0.79 -7.09
C LEU A 125 0.16 1.73 -7.44
N GLY A 126 -0.04 3.04 -7.23
CA GLY A 126 0.99 4.07 -7.36
C GLY A 126 1.41 4.36 -8.80
N ILE A 127 0.46 4.79 -9.65
CA ILE A 127 0.71 5.28 -11.03
C ILE A 127 1.10 6.76 -10.97
#